data_AF-A0A965NYN1-F1
#
_entry.id   AF-A0A965NYN1-F1
#
_cell.length_a   1.000
_cell.length_b   1.000
_cell.length_c   1.000
_cell.angle_alpha   90.00
_cell.angle_beta   90.00
_cell.angle_gamma   90.00
#
_symmetry.space_group_name_H-M   'P 1'
#
loop_
_entity.id
_entity.type
_entity.pdbx_description
1 polymer ?
#
loop_
_entity_poly.entity_id
_entity_poly.type
_entity_poly.pdbx_seq_one_letter_code
_entity_poly.pdbx_strand_id
1 'polypeptide(L)' 'MKALIDGSESSLRAFLDNLPGVDKVGVESRAAMLGTRSIKTSSKAFAIDLAISMIDLTTLEGADTPGKVRSLAAKAVRPD' A
#
# COMPACT_ATOMS: atom_id res chain seq x y z
N MET A 1 26.44 10.75 19.93
CA MET A 1 25.32 11.37 19.21
C MET A 1 25.06 12.71 19.88
N LYS A 2 25.47 13.83 19.26
CA LYS A 2 25.36 15.17 19.86
C LYS A 2 23.94 15.67 19.60
N ALA A 3 23.23 16.12 20.64
CA ALA A 3 21.91 16.71 20.45
C ALA A 3 22.04 17.93 19.52
N LEU A 4 21.24 17.94 18.45
CA LEU A 4 21.25 18.99 17.42
C LEU A 4 20.77 20.34 17.99
N ILE A 5 20.07 20.30 19.11
CA ILE A 5 19.53 21.42 19.89
C ILE A 5 19.70 21.14 21.39
N ASP A 6 19.78 22.18 22.21
CA ASP A 6 19.94 22.07 23.68
C ASP A 6 18.60 21.95 24.45
N GLY A 7 17.49 21.81 23.71
CA GLY A 7 16.13 21.70 24.26
C GLY A 7 15.47 23.06 24.55
N SER A 8 16.17 24.18 24.38
CA SER A 8 15.58 25.51 24.48
C SER A 8 14.75 25.87 23.24
N GLU A 9 13.69 26.66 23.43
CA GLU A 9 12.86 27.17 22.32
C GLU A 9 13.69 28.03 21.35
N SER A 10 14.62 28.83 21.87
CA SER A 10 15.54 29.65 21.08
C SER A 10 16.43 28.81 20.16
N SER A 11 16.97 27.70 20.68
CA SER A 11 17.78 26.76 19.90
C SER A 11 16.95 26.08 18.81
N LEU A 12 15.70 25.73 19.10
CA LEU A 12 14.79 25.14 18.12
C LEU A 12 14.45 26.12 17.00
N ARG A 13 14.10 27.37 17.34
CA ARG A 13 13.77 28.41 16.35
C ARG A 13 14.96 28.69 15.42
N ALA A 14 16.14 28.89 15.98
CA ALA A 14 17.36 29.11 15.20
C ALA A 14 17.69 27.92 14.27
N PHE A 15 17.42 26.69 14.69
CA PHE A 15 17.57 25.51 13.83
C PHE A 15 16.57 25.53 12.67
N LEU A 16 15.28 25.76 12.96
CA LEU A 16 14.21 25.79 11.96
C LEU A 16 14.40 26.92 10.94
N ASP A 17 14.84 28.10 11.39
CA ASP A 17 15.10 29.26 10.53
C ASP A 17 16.28 29.05 9.57
N ASN A 18 17.19 28.14 9.92
CA ASN A 18 18.36 27.78 9.11
C ASN A 18 18.16 26.49 8.29
N LEU A 19 16.96 25.90 8.29
CA LEU A 19 16.69 24.75 7.42
C LEU A 19 16.66 25.21 5.96
N PRO A 20 17.30 24.45 5.05
CA PRO A 20 17.17 24.73 3.63
C PRO A 20 15.71 24.57 3.19
N GLY A 21 15.29 25.41 2.26
CA GLY A 21 13.96 25.31 1.66
C GLY A 21 13.74 23.96 0.99
N VAL A 22 12.49 23.49 0.99
CA VAL A 22 12.12 22.25 0.30
C VAL A 22 12.07 22.51 -1.21
N ASP A 23 12.81 21.72 -1.98
CA ASP A 23 12.64 21.64 -3.43
C ASP A 23 11.35 20.89 -3.77
N LYS A 24 10.25 21.63 -3.82
CA LYS A 24 8.92 21.12 -4.14
C LYS A 24 8.90 20.43 -5.52
N VAL A 25 9.51 21.05 -6.54
CA VAL A 25 9.50 20.55 -7.92
C VAL A 25 10.24 19.22 -8.00
N GLY A 26 11.41 19.10 -7.37
CA GLY A 26 12.16 17.86 -7.32
C GLY A 26 11.43 16.74 -6.59
N VAL A 27 10.72 17.05 -5.49
CA VAL A 27 9.90 16.07 -4.76
C VAL A 27 8.75 15.57 -5.64
N GLU A 28 8.01 16.47 -6.26
CA GLU A 28 6.88 16.14 -7.14
C GLU A 28 7.33 15.32 -8.35
N SER A 29 8.45 15.68 -8.98
CA SER A 29 9.03 14.93 -10.11
C SER A 29 9.39 13.49 -9.73
N ARG A 30 10.03 13.29 -8.57
CA ARG A 30 10.37 11.94 -8.08
C ARG A 30 9.13 11.10 -7.79
N ALA A 31 8.12 11.70 -7.15
CA ALA A 31 6.86 11.01 -6.87
C ALA A 31 6.14 10.63 -8.18
N ALA A 32 6.07 11.55 -9.15
CA ALA A 32 5.46 11.30 -10.45
C ALA A 32 6.16 10.13 -11.20
N MET A 33 7.49 10.04 -11.16
CA MET A 33 8.23 8.92 -11.76
C MET A 33 7.86 7.55 -11.18
N LEU A 34 7.44 7.48 -9.91
CA LEU A 34 6.98 6.22 -9.33
C LEU A 34 5.63 5.79 -9.92
N GLY A 35 4.76 6.74 -10.24
CA GLY A 35 3.44 6.49 -10.81
C GLY A 35 3.42 6.14 -12.31
N THR A 36 4.48 6.49 -13.07
CA THR A 36 4.54 6.20 -14.52
C THR A 36 5.03 4.79 -14.84
N ARG A 37 5.53 4.06 -13.85
CA ARG A 37 6.11 2.72 -14.06
C ARG A 37 5.05 1.65 -13.94
N SER A 38 4.91 0.84 -14.98
CA SER A 38 4.13 -0.40 -14.89
C SER A 38 4.69 -1.33 -13.82
N ILE A 39 3.80 -1.91 -13.02
CA ILE A 39 4.16 -3.01 -12.13
C ILE A 39 4.59 -4.20 -13.00
N LYS A 40 5.72 -4.82 -12.66
CA LYS A 40 6.25 -6.00 -13.36
C LYS A 40 5.19 -7.11 -13.36
N THR A 41 5.04 -7.81 -14.48
CA THR A 41 4.06 -8.89 -14.63
C THR A 41 4.15 -9.93 -13.51
N SER A 42 5.37 -10.31 -13.11
CA SER A 42 5.59 -11.26 -12.00
C SER A 42 5.08 -10.74 -10.65
N SER A 43 5.20 -9.44 -10.39
CA SER A 43 4.71 -8.81 -9.16
C SER A 43 3.19 -8.74 -9.15
N LYS A 44 2.55 -8.52 -10.31
CA LYS A 44 1.09 -8.57 -10.43
C LYS A 44 0.56 -9.98 -10.14
N ALA A 45 1.18 -11.01 -10.73
CA ALA A 45 0.82 -12.41 -10.49
C ALA A 45 0.92 -12.75 -8.99
N PHE A 46 2.06 -12.45 -8.37
CA PHE A 46 2.24 -12.64 -6.93
C PHE A 46 1.18 -11.93 -6.08
N ALA A 47 0.84 -10.69 -6.42
CA ALA A 47 -0.17 -9.93 -5.67
C ALA A 47 -1.58 -10.54 -5.80
N ILE A 48 -1.92 -11.10 -6.98
CA ILE A 48 -3.18 -11.82 -7.19
C ILE A 48 -3.21 -13.09 -6.34
N ASP A 49 -2.15 -13.90 -6.39
CA ASP A 49 -2.06 -15.13 -5.59
C ASP A 49 -2.17 -14.84 -4.09
N LEU A 50 -1.51 -13.78 -3.63
CA LEU A 50 -1.57 -13.33 -2.25
C LEU A 50 -3.00 -12.89 -1.87
N ALA A 51 -3.66 -12.12 -2.73
CA ALA A 51 -5.04 -11.69 -2.49
C ALA A 51 -5.99 -12.90 -2.39
N ILE A 52 -5.83 -13.90 -3.27
CA ILE A 52 -6.61 -15.14 -3.23
C ILE A 52 -6.36 -15.92 -1.93
N SER A 53 -5.12 -15.95 -1.43
CA SER A 53 -4.79 -16.62 -0.16
C SER A 53 -5.40 -15.97 1.08
N MET A 54 -5.79 -14.70 0.96
CA MET A 54 -6.27 -13.87 2.07
C MET A 54 -7.77 -13.59 2.03
N ILE A 55 -8.46 -13.95 0.95
CA ILE A 55 -9.87 -13.60 0.77
C ILE A 55 -10.80 -14.69 1.29
N ASP A 56 -11.90 -14.27 1.92
CA ASP A 56 -13.03 -15.14 2.20
C ASP A 56 -14.00 -15.13 1.01
N LEU A 57 -13.96 -16.18 0.18
CA LEU A 57 -14.94 -16.34 -0.89
C LEU A 57 -16.33 -16.60 -0.29
N THR A 58 -17.19 -15.59 -0.33
CA THR A 58 -18.47 -15.55 0.41
C THR A 58 -19.67 -15.37 -0.52
N THR A 59 -20.80 -15.98 -0.18
CA THR A 59 -22.14 -15.69 -0.75
C THR A 59 -23.15 -15.63 0.38
N LEU A 60 -24.01 -14.62 0.37
CA LEU A 60 -25.08 -14.39 1.37
C LEU A 60 -26.41 -14.09 0.66
N GLU A 61 -26.61 -14.66 -0.52
CA GLU A 61 -27.79 -14.38 -1.34
C GLU A 61 -28.99 -15.19 -0.84
N GLY A 62 -30.16 -14.54 -0.71
CA GLY A 62 -31.38 -15.23 -0.30
C GLY A 62 -31.84 -16.34 -1.27
N ALA A 63 -31.36 -16.30 -2.51
CA ALA A 63 -31.62 -17.30 -3.54
C ALA A 63 -30.53 -18.40 -3.62
N ASP A 64 -29.58 -18.44 -2.68
CA ASP A 64 -28.57 -19.48 -2.66
C ASP A 64 -29.19 -20.87 -2.50
N THR A 65 -28.70 -21.82 -3.29
CA THR A 65 -29.08 -23.22 -3.21
C THR A 65 -27.90 -24.03 -2.67
N PRO A 66 -28.15 -25.22 -2.09
CA PRO A 66 -27.06 -26.11 -1.67
C PRO A 66 -26.07 -26.43 -2.81
N GLY A 67 -26.54 -26.47 -4.06
CA GLY A 67 -25.69 -26.63 -5.24
C GLY A 67 -24.75 -25.45 -5.44
N LYS A 68 -25.28 -24.21 -5.38
CA LYS A 68 -24.48 -22.99 -5.55
C LYS A 68 -23.42 -22.85 -4.46
N VAL A 69 -23.75 -23.16 -3.21
CA VAL A 69 -22.80 -23.16 -2.10
C VAL A 69 -21.70 -24.20 -2.30
N ARG A 70 -22.02 -25.43 -2.74
CA ARG A 70 -21.01 -26.45 -3.05
C ARG A 70 -20.08 -26.02 -4.19
N SER A 71 -20.61 -25.41 -5.24
CA SER A 71 -19.80 -24.88 -6.34
C SER A 71 -18.88 -23.74 -5.88
N LEU A 72 -19.36 -22.86 -5.00
CA LEU A 72 -18.56 -21.79 -4.41
C LEU A 72 -17.41 -22.37 -3.55
N ALA A 73 -17.70 -23.35 -2.70
CA ALA A 73 -16.67 -24.02 -1.92
C ALA A 73 -15.62 -24.73 -2.80
N ALA A 74 -16.03 -25.36 -3.90
CA ALA A 74 -15.11 -25.97 -4.85
C ALA A 74 -14.16 -24.94 -5.50
N LYS A 75 -14.68 -23.75 -5.85
CA LYS A 75 -13.88 -22.63 -6.37
C LYS A 75 -12.90 -22.06 -5.34
N ALA A 76 -13.28 -22.02 -4.07
CA ALA A 76 -12.36 -21.60 -3.00
C ALA A 76 -11.16 -22.56 -2.88
N VAL A 77 -11.37 -23.87 -3.07
CA VAL A 77 -10.30 -24.87 -3.01
C VAL A 77 -9.42 -24.87 -4.26
N ARG A 78 -10.02 -24.62 -5.42
CA ARG A 78 -9.32 -24.57 -6.71
C ARG A 78 -9.66 -23.25 -7.41
N PRO A 79 -8.99 -22.16 -7.01
CA PRO A 79 -9.09 -20.89 -7.72
C PRO A 79 -8.32 -21.03 -9.04
N ASP A 80 -9.07 -21.20 -10.12
CA ASP A 80 -8.61 -21.23 -11.51
C ASP A 80 -8.60 -19.84 -12.17
#